data_AF-D3SMJ6-F1
#
_entry.id   AF-D3SMJ6-F1
#
_cell.length_a   1.000
_cell.length_b   1.000
_cell.length_c   1.000
_cell.angle_alpha   90.00
_cell.angle_beta   90.00
_cell.angle_gamma   90.00
#
_symmetry.space_group_name_H-M   'P 1'
#
loop_
_entity.id
_entity.type
_entity.pdbx_description
1 polymer ?
#
loop_
_entity_poly.entity_id
_entity_poly.type
_entity_poly.pdbx_seq_one_letter_code
_entity_poly.pdbx_strand_id
1 'polypeptide(L)'
;MKKVTTLDDFLVRDYLIKILGEGEEFVQNFYKDLLAKSLLFQKLLAREKLPSLTEEELKEVLEKVFSVRRKKEKLLEETGVEKLKKAIADLLYGKADSWEERVEKFVKEIRGVDRRAARDLASELLHFTFPEEYVLWTSWIWDPESESGAVVFLKEEPPKRHMYGETYEEFQQIYRQIQEKLQDFGIKVRGYLFVDIFLAMIYATYVDYMTLSTMHSAKGFFPPAGVMARRLLGVQRKDEIMEVGS
;
A
#
# COMPACT_ATOMS: atom_id res chain seq x y z
N MET A 1 17.25 -13.93 19.91
CA MET A 1 16.07 -13.90 19.00
C MET A 1 15.07 -12.91 19.58
N LYS A 2 14.87 -11.75 18.93
CA LYS A 2 13.74 -10.86 19.29
C LYS A 2 12.46 -11.68 19.07
N LYS A 3 11.56 -11.68 20.05
CA LYS A 3 10.29 -12.44 19.99
C LYS A 3 9.42 -11.77 18.94
N VAL A 4 9.22 -12.44 17.80
CA VAL A 4 8.34 -11.97 16.73
C VAL A 4 6.93 -11.90 17.30
N THR A 5 6.29 -10.75 17.12
CA THR A 5 4.93 -10.51 17.61
C THR A 5 3.95 -11.47 16.92
N THR A 6 3.29 -12.33 17.70
CA THR A 6 2.22 -13.23 17.21
C THR A 6 0.93 -12.44 17.03
N LEU A 7 0.31 -12.44 15.85
CA LEU A 7 -0.96 -11.74 15.62
C LEU A 7 -2.11 -12.34 16.43
N ASP A 8 -3.08 -11.50 16.79
CA ASP A 8 -4.30 -11.94 17.48
C ASP A 8 -5.29 -12.57 16.49
N ASP A 9 -5.53 -13.88 16.64
CA ASP A 9 -6.42 -14.67 15.80
C ASP A 9 -7.87 -14.18 15.83
N PHE A 10 -8.34 -13.76 17.01
CA PHE A 10 -9.71 -13.27 17.18
C PHE A 10 -9.89 -11.96 16.43
N LEU A 11 -8.94 -11.05 16.55
CA LEU A 11 -8.99 -9.74 15.90
C LEU A 11 -8.89 -9.86 14.38
N VAL A 12 -7.98 -10.71 13.88
CA VAL A 12 -7.87 -10.97 12.43
C VAL A 12 -9.17 -11.55 11.89
N ARG A 13 -9.78 -12.50 12.60
CA ARG A 13 -11.07 -13.08 12.23
C ARG A 13 -12.19 -12.05 12.23
N ASP A 14 -12.26 -11.19 13.24
CA ASP A 14 -13.29 -10.15 13.36
C ASP A 14 -13.23 -9.17 12.17
N TYR A 15 -12.04 -8.70 11.81
CA TYR A 15 -11.86 -7.86 10.63
C TYR A 15 -12.19 -8.58 9.33
N LEU A 16 -11.82 -9.86 9.20
CA LEU A 16 -12.19 -10.64 8.01
C LEU A 16 -13.71 -10.77 7.87
N ILE A 17 -14.43 -11.01 8.97
CA ILE A 17 -15.91 -11.06 8.97
C ILE A 17 -16.48 -9.70 8.52
N LYS A 18 -15.96 -8.58 9.03
CA LYS A 18 -16.40 -7.24 8.61
C LYS A 18 -16.18 -7.01 7.12
N ILE A 19 -15.01 -7.37 6.60
CA ILE A 19 -14.67 -7.21 5.19
C ILE A 19 -15.59 -8.06 4.31
N LEU A 20 -15.81 -9.33 4.67
CA LEU A 20 -16.71 -10.22 3.94
C LEU A 20 -18.18 -9.80 4.07
N GLY A 21 -18.53 -9.10 5.16
CA GLY A 21 -19.84 -8.51 5.40
C GLY A 21 -20.22 -7.38 4.43
N GLU A 22 -19.25 -6.73 3.78
CA GLU A 22 -19.49 -5.77 2.68
C GLU A 22 -20.08 -6.44 1.43
N GLY A 23 -20.02 -7.77 1.35
CA GLY A 23 -20.54 -8.58 0.27
C GLY A 23 -19.43 -9.19 -0.59
N GLU A 24 -19.66 -10.43 -1.01
CA GLU A 24 -18.69 -11.20 -1.81
C GLU A 24 -18.32 -10.48 -3.11
N GLU A 25 -19.31 -9.89 -3.79
CA GLU A 25 -19.10 -9.13 -5.02
C GLU A 25 -18.18 -7.93 -4.81
N PHE A 26 -18.32 -7.20 -3.69
CA PHE A 26 -17.46 -6.07 -3.36
C PHE A 26 -15.99 -6.51 -3.24
N VAL A 27 -15.74 -7.59 -2.48
CA VAL A 27 -14.39 -8.12 -2.23
C VAL A 27 -13.77 -8.66 -3.52
N GLN A 28 -14.53 -9.43 -4.31
CA GLN A 28 -14.05 -9.95 -5.60
C GLN A 28 -13.70 -8.82 -6.57
N ASN A 29 -14.54 -7.79 -6.65
CA ASN A 29 -14.29 -6.60 -7.48
C ASN A 29 -13.06 -5.82 -7.01
N PHE A 30 -12.88 -5.65 -5.70
CA PHE A 30 -11.72 -4.96 -5.15
C PHE A 30 -10.44 -5.73 -5.48
N TYR A 31 -10.44 -7.04 -5.24
CA TYR A 31 -9.31 -7.89 -5.61
C TYR A 31 -9.00 -7.85 -7.11
N LYS A 32 -10.03 -7.90 -7.97
CA LYS A 32 -9.86 -7.79 -9.42
C LYS A 32 -9.19 -6.48 -9.82
N ASP A 33 -9.62 -5.35 -9.24
CA ASP A 33 -9.06 -4.03 -9.54
C ASP A 33 -7.60 -3.91 -9.05
N LEU A 34 -7.27 -4.50 -7.89
CA LEU A 34 -5.91 -4.54 -7.37
C LEU A 34 -4.98 -5.45 -8.19
N LEU A 35 -5.49 -6.61 -8.59
CA LEU A 35 -4.77 -7.51 -9.49
C LEU A 35 -4.51 -6.83 -10.83
N ALA A 36 -5.48 -6.09 -11.38
CA ALA A 36 -5.30 -5.32 -12.61
C ALA A 36 -4.21 -4.24 -12.46
N LYS A 37 -4.14 -3.55 -11.31
CA LYS A 37 -3.04 -2.62 -11.00
C LYS A 37 -1.69 -3.33 -10.97
N SER A 38 -1.57 -4.46 -10.28
CA SER A 38 -0.31 -5.22 -10.24
C SER A 38 0.12 -5.71 -11.62
N LEU A 39 -0.82 -6.19 -12.44
CA LEU A 39 -0.54 -6.59 -13.83
C LEU A 39 -0.09 -5.42 -14.71
N LEU A 40 -0.67 -4.23 -14.51
CA LEU A 40 -0.23 -3.01 -15.18
C LEU A 40 1.22 -2.66 -14.82
N PHE A 41 1.58 -2.73 -13.53
CA PHE A 41 2.94 -2.47 -13.06
C PHE A 41 3.93 -3.50 -13.62
N GLN A 42 3.60 -4.78 -13.53
CA GLN A 42 4.39 -5.87 -14.13
C GLN A 42 4.62 -5.64 -15.63
N LYS A 43 3.60 -5.20 -16.37
CA LYS A 43 3.71 -4.95 -17.82
C LYS A 43 4.55 -3.73 -18.14
N LEU A 44 4.26 -2.57 -17.53
CA LEU A 44 4.90 -1.31 -17.88
C LEU A 44 6.33 -1.20 -17.31
N LEU A 45 6.55 -1.79 -16.14
CA LEU A 45 7.82 -1.71 -15.43
C LEU A 45 8.72 -2.92 -15.68
N ALA A 46 8.34 -3.84 -16.58
CA ALA A 46 9.17 -4.94 -17.02
C ALA A 46 10.54 -4.45 -17.51
N ARG A 47 11.60 -5.24 -17.26
CA ARG A 47 13.00 -4.88 -17.54
C ARG A 47 13.21 -4.43 -18.99
N GLU A 48 12.52 -5.05 -19.93
CA GLU A 48 12.56 -4.79 -21.36
C GLU A 48 11.71 -3.58 -21.79
N LYS A 49 10.60 -3.30 -21.08
CA LYS A 49 9.68 -2.21 -21.44
C LYS A 49 10.15 -0.88 -20.85
N LEU A 50 10.66 -0.89 -19.62
CA LEU A 50 11.00 0.29 -18.83
C LEU A 50 11.90 1.32 -19.55
N PRO A 51 12.95 0.95 -20.31
CA PRO A 51 13.77 1.93 -21.06
C PRO A 51 12.96 2.72 -22.09
N SER A 52 11.92 2.11 -22.66
CA SER A 52 11.03 2.66 -23.68
C SER A 52 9.69 3.16 -23.12
N LEU A 53 9.58 3.28 -21.79
CA LEU A 53 8.39 3.82 -21.15
C LEU A 53 8.20 5.28 -21.56
N THR A 54 7.01 5.63 -22.06
CA THR A 54 6.69 7.03 -22.40
C THR A 54 6.35 7.83 -21.16
N GLU A 55 6.31 9.16 -21.28
CA GLU A 55 5.89 10.03 -20.18
C GLU A 55 4.44 9.74 -19.76
N GLU A 56 3.55 9.47 -20.71
CA GLU A 56 2.14 9.14 -20.45
C GLU A 56 1.99 7.82 -19.71
N GLU A 57 2.73 6.78 -20.11
CA GLU A 57 2.74 5.48 -19.40
C GLU A 57 3.31 5.64 -17.99
N LEU A 58 4.31 6.49 -17.81
CA LEU A 58 4.86 6.81 -16.49
C LEU A 58 3.85 7.58 -15.63
N LYS A 59 3.11 8.54 -16.21
CA LYS A 59 1.99 9.22 -15.54
C LYS A 59 0.89 8.24 -15.14
N GLU A 60 0.61 7.25 -15.97
CA GLU A 60 -0.37 6.20 -15.66
C GLU A 60 0.04 5.40 -14.41
N VAL A 61 1.32 5.00 -14.32
CA VAL A 61 1.86 4.33 -13.12
C VAL A 61 1.74 5.24 -11.89
N LEU A 62 2.18 6.51 -11.99
CA LEU A 62 2.15 7.45 -10.87
C LEU A 62 0.72 7.77 -10.40
N GLU A 63 -0.26 7.79 -11.31
CA GLU A 63 -1.67 8.00 -10.96
C GLU A 63 -2.22 6.89 -10.05
N LYS A 64 -1.65 5.68 -10.15
CA LYS A 64 -2.02 4.53 -9.32
C LYS A 64 -1.33 4.52 -7.96
N VAL A 65 -0.40 5.42 -7.67
CA VAL A 65 0.33 5.44 -6.39
C VAL A 65 -0.26 6.50 -5.47
N PHE A 66 -0.81 6.10 -4.33
CA PHE A 66 -1.61 6.99 -3.49
C PHE A 66 -0.85 8.22 -3.00
N SER A 67 0.41 8.03 -2.59
CA SER A 67 1.25 9.06 -1.98
C SER A 67 1.69 10.16 -2.98
N VAL A 68 1.76 9.84 -4.27
CA VAL A 68 2.30 10.76 -5.29
C VAL A 68 1.33 11.12 -6.41
N ARG A 69 0.19 10.44 -6.59
CA ARG A 69 -0.75 10.69 -7.70
C ARG A 69 -1.13 12.16 -7.89
N ARG A 70 -1.39 12.88 -6.78
CA ARG A 70 -1.75 14.31 -6.79
C ARG A 70 -0.55 15.24 -7.05
N LYS A 71 0.67 14.73 -6.89
CA LYS A 71 1.93 15.45 -7.07
C LYS A 71 2.70 14.98 -8.31
N LYS A 72 2.12 14.12 -9.16
CA LYS A 72 2.80 13.47 -10.28
C LYS A 72 3.43 14.46 -11.27
N GLU A 73 2.73 15.55 -11.60
CA GLU A 73 3.24 16.57 -12.53
C GLU A 73 4.48 17.26 -11.92
N LYS A 74 4.38 17.70 -10.66
CA LYS A 74 5.50 18.29 -9.92
C LYS A 74 6.68 17.33 -9.77
N LEU A 75 6.41 16.04 -9.50
CA LEU A 75 7.43 15.00 -9.41
C LEU A 75 8.17 14.84 -10.75
N LEU A 76 7.43 14.79 -11.86
CA LEU A 76 8.00 14.66 -13.20
C LEU A 76 8.79 15.89 -13.63
N GLU A 77 8.29 17.09 -13.32
CA GLU A 77 8.96 18.36 -13.59
C GLU A 77 10.28 18.48 -12.81
N GLU A 78 10.27 18.23 -11.50
CA GLU A 78 11.46 18.42 -10.65
C GLU A 78 12.46 17.27 -10.71
N THR A 79 12.01 16.03 -10.92
CA THR A 79 12.90 14.87 -11.03
C THR A 79 13.43 14.72 -12.46
N GLY A 80 12.58 14.98 -13.47
CA GLY A 80 12.81 14.67 -14.87
C GLY A 80 12.43 13.24 -15.23
N VAL A 81 11.76 13.06 -16.37
CA VAL A 81 11.24 11.78 -16.87
C VAL A 81 12.33 10.70 -16.98
N GLU A 82 13.44 11.00 -17.66
CA GLU A 82 14.53 10.04 -17.87
C GLU A 82 15.24 9.68 -16.57
N LYS A 83 15.39 10.64 -15.67
CA LYS A 83 15.98 10.39 -14.35
C LYS A 83 15.07 9.50 -13.52
N LEU A 84 13.75 9.73 -13.54
CA LEU A 84 12.78 8.89 -12.85
C LEU A 84 12.78 7.47 -13.41
N LYS A 85 12.77 7.30 -14.75
CA LYS A 85 12.87 5.97 -15.39
C LYS A 85 14.12 5.22 -14.94
N LYS A 86 15.27 5.89 -14.92
CA LYS A 86 16.52 5.30 -14.42
C LYS A 86 16.44 4.92 -12.94
N ALA A 87 15.91 5.80 -12.09
CA ALA A 87 15.74 5.52 -10.67
C ALA A 87 14.81 4.32 -10.43
N ILE A 88 13.72 4.19 -11.18
CA ILE A 88 12.83 3.02 -11.14
C ILE A 88 13.58 1.76 -11.62
N ALA A 89 14.39 1.85 -12.67
CA ALA A 89 15.19 0.72 -13.16
C ALA A 89 16.15 0.22 -12.08
N ASP A 90 16.89 1.14 -11.46
CA ASP A 90 17.84 0.82 -10.40
C ASP A 90 17.12 0.27 -9.16
N LEU A 91 15.93 0.81 -8.83
CA LEU A 91 15.08 0.30 -7.76
C LEU A 91 14.62 -1.14 -8.03
N LEU A 92 14.11 -1.46 -9.22
CA LEU A 92 13.51 -2.78 -9.48
C LEU A 92 14.56 -3.85 -9.84
N TYR A 93 15.63 -3.46 -10.51
CA TYR A 93 16.55 -4.37 -11.19
C TYR A 93 18.03 -4.15 -10.84
N GLY A 94 18.34 -3.08 -10.13
CA GLY A 94 19.69 -2.78 -9.66
C GLY A 94 20.13 -3.66 -8.49
N LYS A 95 21.43 -3.59 -8.18
CA LYS A 95 22.04 -4.31 -7.05
C LYS A 95 21.89 -3.50 -5.77
N ALA A 96 21.44 -4.17 -4.72
CA ALA A 96 21.39 -3.69 -3.35
C ALA A 96 21.44 -4.91 -2.42
N ASP A 97 22.07 -4.75 -1.25
CA ASP A 97 22.24 -5.81 -0.27
C ASP A 97 21.01 -5.96 0.65
N SER A 98 20.15 -4.93 0.70
CA SER A 98 18.92 -4.89 1.51
C SER A 98 17.81 -4.08 0.82
N TRP A 99 16.57 -4.21 1.31
CA TRP A 99 15.46 -3.38 0.88
C TRP A 99 15.69 -1.90 1.22
N GLU A 100 16.20 -1.59 2.42
CA GLU A 100 16.44 -0.23 2.87
C GLU A 100 17.45 0.48 1.98
N GLU A 101 18.56 -0.20 1.63
CA GLU A 101 19.56 0.37 0.75
C GLU A 101 18.97 0.67 -0.64
N ARG A 102 18.17 -0.25 -1.18
CA ARG A 102 17.47 -0.11 -2.46
C ARG A 102 16.53 1.10 -2.45
N VAL A 103 15.72 1.23 -1.41
CA VAL A 103 14.76 2.34 -1.27
C VAL A 103 15.47 3.66 -1.00
N GLU A 104 16.51 3.69 -0.17
CA GLU A 104 17.25 4.92 0.12
C GLU A 104 17.97 5.47 -1.12
N LYS A 105 18.55 4.59 -1.94
CA LYS A 105 19.12 4.96 -3.26
C LYS A 105 18.07 5.63 -4.14
N PHE A 106 16.87 5.05 -4.23
CA PHE A 106 15.76 5.64 -4.99
C PHE A 106 15.34 7.00 -4.43
N VAL A 107 15.07 7.08 -3.12
CA VAL A 107 14.60 8.30 -2.45
C VAL A 107 15.56 9.48 -2.66
N LYS A 108 16.88 9.23 -2.68
CA LYS A 108 17.90 10.27 -2.95
C LYS A 108 17.80 10.88 -4.34
N GLU A 109 17.25 10.16 -5.32
CA GLU A 109 17.12 10.66 -6.69
C GLU A 109 15.83 11.44 -6.94
N ILE A 110 14.78 11.18 -6.16
CA ILE A 110 13.44 11.76 -6.35
C ILE A 110 13.33 13.20 -5.82
N ARG A 111 12.68 14.08 -6.59
CA ARG A 111 12.34 15.46 -6.24
C ARG A 111 10.84 15.71 -6.49
N GLY A 112 10.31 16.87 -6.11
CA GLY A 112 8.88 17.20 -6.25
C GLY A 112 7.95 16.63 -5.18
N VAL A 113 8.41 15.68 -4.37
CA VAL A 113 7.68 15.10 -3.24
C VAL A 113 8.58 15.01 -2.01
N ASP A 114 7.95 14.91 -0.83
CA ASP A 114 8.68 14.70 0.42
C ASP A 114 9.25 13.26 0.51
N ARG A 115 10.20 13.08 1.44
CA ARG A 115 10.94 11.83 1.62
C ARG A 115 10.03 10.64 1.94
N ARG A 116 8.95 10.87 2.70
CA ARG A 116 7.96 9.85 3.06
C ARG A 116 7.19 9.39 1.83
N ALA A 117 6.69 10.33 1.02
CA ALA A 117 6.00 10.00 -0.22
C ALA A 117 6.92 9.29 -1.23
N ALA A 118 8.20 9.64 -1.31
CA ALA A 118 9.19 8.94 -2.13
C ALA A 118 9.44 7.49 -1.64
N ARG A 119 9.50 7.27 -0.33
CA ARG A 119 9.59 5.91 0.26
C ARG A 119 8.35 5.08 -0.07
N ASP A 120 7.16 5.66 0.10
CA ASP A 120 5.90 4.99 -0.22
C ASP A 120 5.80 4.64 -1.71
N LEU A 121 6.25 5.55 -2.59
CA LEU A 121 6.35 5.28 -4.03
C LEU A 121 7.29 4.10 -4.31
N ALA A 122 8.47 4.06 -3.72
CA ALA A 122 9.41 2.95 -3.89
C ALA A 122 8.79 1.61 -3.46
N SER A 123 8.10 1.62 -2.32
CA SER A 123 7.41 0.46 -1.77
C SER A 123 6.32 -0.07 -2.69
N GLU A 124 5.46 0.82 -3.20
CA GLU A 124 4.41 0.45 -4.16
C GLU A 124 5.00 -0.07 -5.49
N LEU A 125 6.05 0.56 -6.01
CA LEU A 125 6.71 0.11 -7.25
C LEU A 125 7.30 -1.29 -7.10
N LEU A 126 7.96 -1.59 -5.98
CA LEU A 126 8.51 -2.92 -5.70
C LEU A 126 7.40 -3.96 -5.54
N HIS A 127 6.44 -3.67 -4.66
CA HIS A 127 5.37 -4.60 -4.32
C HIS A 127 4.47 -4.91 -5.53
N PHE A 128 3.97 -3.91 -6.26
CA PHE A 128 3.05 -4.19 -7.35
C PHE A 128 3.72 -4.78 -8.60
N THR A 129 5.04 -4.56 -8.76
CA THR A 129 5.83 -5.24 -9.80
C THR A 129 6.15 -6.69 -9.41
N PHE A 130 6.51 -6.97 -8.15
CA PHE A 130 6.83 -8.31 -7.67
C PHE A 130 6.04 -8.65 -6.39
N PRO A 131 4.71 -8.90 -6.50
CA PRO A 131 3.81 -9.03 -5.35
C PRO A 131 4.03 -10.29 -4.50
N GLU A 132 4.87 -11.20 -4.99
CA GLU A 132 5.28 -12.43 -4.30
C GLU A 132 6.62 -12.27 -3.57
N GLU A 133 7.45 -11.30 -3.97
CA GLU A 133 8.80 -11.07 -3.43
C GLU A 133 8.81 -9.95 -2.39
N TYR A 134 8.07 -8.86 -2.65
CA TYR A 134 8.01 -7.70 -1.77
C TYR A 134 6.61 -7.56 -1.17
N VAL A 135 6.55 -7.37 0.15
CA VAL A 135 5.35 -6.91 0.86
C VAL A 135 5.20 -5.40 0.72
N LEU A 136 3.97 -4.90 0.77
CA LEU A 136 3.70 -3.48 0.75
C LEU A 136 4.03 -2.87 2.12
N TRP A 137 4.99 -1.94 2.15
CA TRP A 137 5.35 -1.17 3.34
C TRP A 137 5.28 0.32 3.03
N THR A 138 4.07 0.87 3.11
CA THR A 138 3.81 2.31 3.04
C THR A 138 3.54 2.87 4.44
N SER A 139 3.61 4.19 4.57
CA SER A 139 3.38 4.91 5.83
C SER A 139 1.98 4.70 6.42
N TRP A 140 0.96 4.40 5.61
CA TRP A 140 -0.39 4.08 6.11
C TRP A 140 -0.50 2.64 6.63
N ILE A 141 0.39 1.74 6.21
CA ILE A 141 0.47 0.37 6.74
C ILE A 141 1.25 0.37 8.05
N TRP A 142 2.47 0.91 8.02
CA TRP A 142 3.35 1.03 9.17
C TRP A 142 4.35 2.16 8.94
N ASP A 143 4.30 3.18 9.79
CA ASP A 143 5.30 4.22 9.88
C ASP A 143 6.15 4.05 11.15
N PRO A 144 7.43 3.66 11.04
CA PRO A 144 8.29 3.48 12.20
C PRO A 144 8.68 4.80 12.89
N GLU A 145 8.49 5.96 12.24
CA GLU A 145 8.77 7.27 12.84
C GLU A 145 7.65 7.73 13.76
N SER A 146 6.39 7.61 13.32
CA SER A 146 5.20 8.02 14.10
C SER A 146 4.51 6.87 14.84
N GLU A 147 5.00 5.64 14.69
CA GLU A 147 4.44 4.42 15.30
C GLU A 147 2.95 4.23 14.99
N SER A 148 2.57 4.51 13.75
CA SER A 148 1.17 4.52 13.29
C SER A 148 0.98 3.70 12.03
N GLY A 149 -0.26 3.31 11.76
CA GLY A 149 -0.65 2.63 10.52
C GLY A 149 -1.64 1.50 10.77
N ALA A 150 -2.03 0.81 9.70
CA ALA A 150 -2.97 -0.31 9.73
C ALA A 150 -2.59 -1.38 10.76
N VAL A 151 -1.30 -1.73 10.84
CA VAL A 151 -0.84 -2.87 11.65
C VAL A 151 -1.01 -2.65 13.15
N VAL A 152 -1.07 -1.39 13.59
CA VAL A 152 -1.32 -1.03 15.00
C VAL A 152 -2.63 -1.61 15.50
N PHE A 153 -3.63 -1.74 14.63
CA PHE A 153 -4.95 -2.26 14.98
C PHE A 153 -5.05 -3.78 14.93
N LEU A 154 -3.92 -4.48 14.73
CA LEU A 154 -3.86 -5.93 14.83
C LEU A 154 -3.52 -6.41 16.24
N LYS A 155 -3.59 -5.52 17.23
CA LYS A 155 -3.29 -5.77 18.64
C LYS A 155 -4.26 -5.08 19.59
N GLU A 156 -4.51 -5.74 20.72
CA GLU A 156 -5.26 -5.17 21.86
C GLU A 156 -4.40 -4.19 22.67
N GLU A 157 -3.09 -4.46 22.79
CA GLU A 157 -2.17 -3.58 23.52
C GLU A 157 -1.79 -2.36 22.68
N PRO A 158 -1.59 -1.18 23.32
CA PRO A 158 -1.10 -0.01 22.62
C PRO A 158 0.26 -0.29 21.97
N PRO A 159 0.48 0.15 20.72
CA PRO A 159 1.70 -0.14 19.98
C PRO A 159 2.91 0.46 20.71
N LYS A 160 4.04 -0.24 20.60
CA LYS A 160 5.37 0.27 21.01
C LYS A 160 6.28 0.25 19.79
N ARG A 161 7.22 1.19 19.70
CA ARG A 161 8.21 1.33 18.61
C ARG A 161 8.69 0.05 17.94
N HIS A 162 9.09 -0.94 18.72
CA HIS A 162 9.74 -2.15 18.23
C HIS A 162 8.77 -3.33 18.00
N MET A 163 7.46 -3.10 18.10
CA MET A 163 6.46 -4.17 18.11
C MET A 163 6.34 -4.89 16.75
N TYR A 164 6.46 -4.16 15.65
CA TYR A 164 6.26 -4.71 14.29
C TYR A 164 7.56 -4.86 13.50
N GLY A 165 8.71 -4.63 14.14
CA GLY A 165 10.00 -4.57 13.48
C GLY A 165 10.44 -3.14 13.12
N GLU A 166 11.75 -2.95 13.08
CA GLU A 166 12.40 -1.69 12.71
C GLU A 166 12.87 -1.70 11.25
N THR A 167 13.05 -2.90 10.70
CA THR A 167 13.57 -3.17 9.34
C THR A 167 12.55 -3.90 8.49
N TYR A 168 12.69 -3.78 7.17
CA TYR A 168 11.89 -4.42 6.12
C TYR A 168 11.64 -5.89 6.40
N GLU A 169 12.72 -6.63 6.65
CA GLU A 169 12.71 -8.06 6.84
C GLU A 169 12.03 -8.48 8.15
N GLU A 170 12.14 -7.67 9.21
CA GLU A 170 11.40 -7.91 10.46
C GLU A 170 9.89 -7.71 10.25
N PHE A 171 9.49 -6.65 9.53
CA PHE A 171 8.08 -6.38 9.23
C PHE A 171 7.45 -7.39 8.28
N GLN A 172 8.21 -7.92 7.31
CA GLN A 172 7.74 -8.95 6.38
C GLN A 172 7.12 -10.15 7.10
N GLN A 173 7.58 -10.46 8.31
CA GLN A 173 7.04 -11.55 9.13
C GLN A 173 5.59 -11.31 9.55
N ILE A 174 5.17 -10.05 9.72
CA ILE A 174 3.78 -9.69 9.99
C ILE A 174 2.90 -10.03 8.78
N TYR A 175 3.34 -9.63 7.58
CA TYR A 175 2.65 -9.95 6.33
C TYR A 175 2.48 -11.46 6.12
N ARG A 176 3.53 -12.24 6.40
CA ARG A 176 3.47 -13.71 6.33
C ARG A 176 2.46 -14.30 7.30
N GLN A 177 2.45 -13.83 8.56
CA GLN A 177 1.46 -14.29 9.54
C GLN A 177 0.02 -13.97 9.14
N ILE A 178 -0.24 -12.78 8.57
CA ILE A 178 -1.58 -12.44 8.05
C ILE A 178 -1.94 -13.38 6.89
N GLN A 179 -1.00 -13.59 5.96
CA GLN A 179 -1.20 -14.45 4.79
C GLN A 179 -1.51 -15.91 5.19
N GLU A 180 -0.80 -16.46 6.17
CA GLU A 180 -1.03 -17.80 6.72
C GLU A 180 -2.44 -17.91 7.32
N LYS A 181 -2.85 -16.94 8.16
CA LYS A 181 -4.20 -16.92 8.74
C LYS A 181 -5.29 -16.82 7.68
N LEU A 182 -5.11 -15.98 6.68
CA LEU A 182 -6.07 -15.86 5.57
C LEU A 182 -6.20 -17.18 4.80
N GLN A 183 -5.11 -17.93 4.63
CA GLN A 183 -5.13 -19.25 4.00
C GLN A 183 -5.86 -20.29 4.86
N ASP A 184 -5.72 -20.23 6.20
CA ASP A 184 -6.48 -21.08 7.13
C ASP A 184 -7.99 -20.84 7.02
N PHE A 185 -8.40 -19.60 6.71
CA PHE A 185 -9.80 -19.26 6.40
C PHE A 185 -10.22 -19.61 4.96
N GLY A 186 -9.34 -20.23 4.16
CA GLY A 186 -9.61 -20.65 2.79
C GLY A 186 -9.41 -19.58 1.72
N ILE A 187 -8.86 -18.40 2.07
CA ILE A 187 -8.59 -17.33 1.11
C ILE A 187 -7.27 -17.61 0.38
N LYS A 188 -7.38 -17.98 -0.90
CA LYS A 188 -6.22 -18.25 -1.78
C LYS A 188 -6.14 -17.19 -2.87
N VAL A 189 -5.12 -16.36 -2.79
CA VAL A 189 -4.89 -15.22 -3.69
C VAL A 189 -3.44 -15.15 -4.16
N ARG A 190 -3.16 -14.31 -5.16
CA ARG A 190 -1.81 -14.12 -5.70
C ARG A 190 -0.99 -13.21 -4.80
N GLY A 191 0.19 -13.69 -4.41
CA GLY A 191 1.12 -12.94 -3.56
C GLY A 191 0.45 -12.41 -2.30
N TYR A 192 0.80 -11.18 -1.92
CA TYR A 192 0.24 -10.52 -0.73
C TYR A 192 -0.95 -9.59 -1.02
N LEU A 193 -1.52 -9.61 -2.24
CA LEU A 193 -2.53 -8.63 -2.67
C LEU A 193 -3.77 -8.58 -1.76
N PHE A 194 -4.20 -9.72 -1.22
CA PHE A 194 -5.35 -9.72 -0.29
C PHE A 194 -4.96 -9.25 1.11
N VAL A 195 -3.70 -9.45 1.53
CA VAL A 195 -3.19 -8.85 2.78
C VAL A 195 -3.26 -7.33 2.68
N ASP A 196 -2.97 -6.75 1.51
CA ASP A 196 -3.06 -5.30 1.30
C ASP A 196 -4.50 -4.80 1.41
N ILE A 197 -5.48 -5.53 0.83
CA ILE A 197 -6.91 -5.23 0.96
C ILE A 197 -7.31 -5.30 2.43
N PHE A 198 -6.90 -6.36 3.12
CA PHE A 198 -7.19 -6.56 4.54
C PHE A 198 -6.68 -5.40 5.40
N LEU A 199 -5.42 -5.01 5.23
CA LEU A 199 -4.82 -3.89 5.97
C LEU A 199 -5.44 -2.54 5.58
N ALA A 200 -5.73 -2.33 4.30
CA ALA A 200 -6.37 -1.10 3.83
C ALA A 200 -7.78 -0.92 4.42
N MET A 201 -8.56 -2.00 4.50
CA MET A 201 -9.88 -2.00 5.13
C MET A 201 -9.79 -1.70 6.62
N ILE A 202 -8.85 -2.31 7.35
CA ILE A 202 -8.62 -2.03 8.78
C ILE A 202 -8.32 -0.55 8.99
N TYR A 203 -7.36 0.00 8.24
CA TYR A 203 -6.98 1.39 8.38
C TYR A 203 -8.13 2.34 8.00
N ALA A 204 -8.86 2.04 6.92
CA ALA A 204 -10.00 2.84 6.50
C ALA A 204 -11.14 2.83 7.53
N THR A 205 -11.49 1.67 8.09
CA THR A 205 -12.50 1.56 9.16
C THR A 205 -12.08 2.34 10.41
N TYR A 206 -10.79 2.32 10.76
CA TYR A 206 -10.29 3.12 11.89
C TYR A 206 -10.39 4.61 11.62
N VAL A 207 -9.96 5.08 10.45
CA VAL A 207 -10.05 6.51 10.10
C VAL A 207 -11.51 6.98 10.10
N ASP A 208 -12.43 6.16 9.58
CA ASP A 208 -13.87 6.42 9.63
C ASP A 208 -14.36 6.56 11.09
N TYR A 209 -14.03 5.59 11.95
CA TYR A 209 -14.37 5.63 13.38
C TYR A 209 -13.83 6.88 14.10
N MET A 210 -12.54 7.18 13.94
CA MET A 210 -11.91 8.36 14.55
C MET A 210 -12.58 9.66 14.09
N THR A 211 -12.92 9.73 12.82
CA THR A 211 -13.58 10.90 12.23
C THR A 211 -14.99 11.09 12.81
N LEU A 212 -15.77 10.02 12.94
CA LEU A 212 -17.10 10.06 13.55
C LEU A 212 -17.06 10.46 15.04
N SER A 213 -16.05 10.01 15.78
CA SER A 213 -15.91 10.31 17.21
C SER A 213 -15.46 11.75 17.51
N THR A 214 -14.71 12.37 16.58
CA THR A 214 -14.13 13.72 16.75
C THR A 214 -14.97 14.81 16.08
N MET A 215 -15.67 14.49 14.98
CA MET A 215 -16.60 15.39 14.28
C MET A 215 -17.95 14.71 14.10
N HIS A 216 -18.77 14.70 15.16
CA HIS A 216 -20.16 14.21 15.09
C HIS A 216 -21.00 14.90 14.00
N SER A 217 -20.65 16.13 13.61
CA SER A 217 -21.30 16.91 12.54
C SER A 217 -20.85 16.53 11.12
N ALA A 218 -19.84 15.67 10.94
CA ALA A 218 -19.31 15.26 9.64
C ALA A 218 -19.83 13.89 9.17
N LYS A 219 -20.82 13.32 9.88
CA LYS A 219 -21.46 12.06 9.51
C LYS A 219 -22.10 12.19 8.12
N GLY A 220 -21.58 11.45 7.13
CA GLY A 220 -21.99 11.53 5.72
C GLY A 220 -21.09 12.36 4.81
N PHE A 221 -20.08 13.07 5.35
CA PHE A 221 -19.10 13.82 4.55
C PHE A 221 -17.86 13.00 4.16
N PHE A 222 -17.69 11.82 4.79
CA PHE A 222 -16.54 10.95 4.58
C PHE A 222 -16.93 9.73 3.74
N PRO A 223 -16.04 9.30 2.83
CA PRO A 223 -16.29 8.14 1.99
C PRO A 223 -16.37 6.87 2.85
N PRO A 224 -17.20 5.89 2.48
CA PRO A 224 -17.23 4.59 3.13
C PRO A 224 -15.84 3.94 3.21
N ALA A 225 -15.59 3.11 4.23
CA ALA A 225 -14.30 2.46 4.45
C ALA A 225 -13.78 1.73 3.19
N GLY A 226 -14.66 1.04 2.45
CA GLY A 226 -14.32 0.39 1.19
C GLY A 226 -13.79 1.35 0.12
N VAL A 227 -14.39 2.53 -0.01
CA VAL A 227 -13.94 3.58 -0.96
C VAL A 227 -12.60 4.14 -0.51
N MET A 228 -12.41 4.38 0.78
CA MET A 228 -11.12 4.83 1.32
C MET A 228 -10.02 3.78 1.14
N ALA A 229 -10.30 2.49 1.38
CA ALA A 229 -9.36 1.40 1.17
C ALA A 229 -8.93 1.31 -0.31
N ARG A 230 -9.87 1.41 -1.25
CA ARG A 230 -9.57 1.46 -2.69
C ARG A 230 -8.69 2.66 -3.05
N ARG A 231 -8.91 3.82 -2.43
CA ARG A 231 -8.08 5.02 -2.62
C ARG A 231 -6.65 4.82 -2.13
N LEU A 232 -6.46 4.24 -0.93
CA LEU A 232 -5.13 3.95 -0.37
C LEU A 232 -4.32 3.02 -1.27
N LEU A 233 -4.98 2.07 -1.93
CA LEU A 233 -4.36 1.15 -2.87
C LEU A 233 -4.36 1.66 -4.32
N GLY A 234 -4.85 2.88 -4.58
CA GLY A 234 -4.82 3.52 -5.88
C GLY A 234 -5.69 2.86 -6.95
N VAL A 235 -6.76 2.18 -6.53
CA VAL A 235 -7.71 1.47 -7.39
C VAL A 235 -9.14 2.02 -7.28
N GLN A 236 -9.26 3.30 -6.90
CA GLN A 236 -10.57 3.97 -6.88
C GLN A 236 -11.21 3.97 -8.29
N ARG A 237 -12.52 3.79 -8.34
CA ARG A 237 -13.29 3.84 -9.58
C ARG A 237 -13.74 5.28 -9.89
N LYS A 238 -14.11 5.57 -11.14
CA LYS A 238 -14.42 6.93 -11.58
C LYS A 238 -15.68 7.50 -10.91
N ASP A 239 -16.67 6.66 -10.70
CA ASP A 239 -17.89 6.90 -9.94
C ASP A 239 -17.58 7.31 -8.49
N GLU A 240 -16.63 6.65 -7.84
CA GLU A 240 -16.18 6.97 -6.46
C GLU A 240 -15.40 8.30 -6.35
N ILE A 241 -14.99 8.90 -7.47
CA ILE A 241 -14.33 10.21 -7.52
C ILE A 241 -15.38 11.33 -7.55
N MET A 242 -16.56 11.07 -8.14
CA MET A 242 -17.63 12.07 -8.31
C MET A 242 -18.46 12.29 -7.04
N GLU A 243 -18.60 11.28 -6.18
CA GLU A 243 -19.38 11.38 -4.93
C GLU A 243 -18.76 12.29 -3.86
N VAL A 244 -17.47 12.64 -3.96
CA VAL A 244 -16.79 13.52 -2.98
C VAL A 244 -16.67 14.97 -3.47
N GLY A 245 -17.21 15.27 -4.65
CA GLY A 245 -17.18 16.60 -5.27
C GLY A 245 -18.56 17.23 -5.52
N SER A 246 -19.63 16.71 -4.92
CA SER A 246 -21.00 17.23 -5.04
C SER A 246 -21.50 17.80 -3.71
#